data_AF-A0A0L0FMT5-F1
#
_entry.id   AF-A0A0L0FMT5-F1
#
_cell.length_a   1.000
_cell.length_b   1.000
_cell.length_c   1.000
_cell.angle_alpha   90.00
_cell.angle_beta   90.00
_cell.angle_gamma   90.00
#
_symmetry.space_group_name_H-M   'P 1'
#
loop_
_entity.id
_entity.type
_entity.pdbx_description
1 polymer ?
#
loop_
_entity_poly.entity_id
_entity_poly.type
_entity_poly.pdbx_seq_one_letter_code
_entity_poly.pdbx_strand_id
1 'polypeptide(L)'
;MSDNWDDGYDWEKLRTWYFVPAAAFFLLSIKGLQHQKTSVMGNVLGMIGMAVAIGAAIASVSDVLVWAVVVGIVPGGIIGLLLATRVAMTSIPQMVGLLNSFGGLAAALASLGVYEKNYEQYFQSELDFQVHNFIIYLGVAIGSITFWGSLVACGKLQVC
;
A
#
# COMPACT_ATOMS: atom_id res chain seq x y z
N MET A 1 21.32 -2.64 24.66
CA MET A 1 21.02 -1.20 24.59
C MET A 1 20.12 -0.99 23.37
N SER A 2 19.12 -1.84 23.12
CA SER A 2 17.87 -2.10 23.86
C SER A 2 17.06 -0.83 24.11
N ASP A 3 16.16 -0.58 23.15
CA ASP A 3 14.75 -0.27 23.38
C ASP A 3 14.46 1.04 24.11
N ASN A 4 14.40 2.13 23.34
CA ASN A 4 13.71 3.37 23.73
C ASN A 4 12.97 3.97 22.53
N TRP A 5 12.22 3.10 21.85
CA TRP A 5 11.28 3.41 20.76
C TRP A 5 9.83 3.07 21.14
N ASP A 6 9.57 2.95 22.45
CA ASP A 6 8.21 2.77 22.95
C ASP A 6 7.53 4.13 23.03
N ASP A 7 6.94 4.52 21.91
CA ASP A 7 5.96 5.61 21.82
C ASP A 7 4.64 5.29 22.60
N GLY A 8 4.67 4.33 23.54
CA GLY A 8 3.49 3.80 24.24
C GLY A 8 2.71 2.73 23.45
N TYR A 9 3.23 2.27 22.30
CA TYR A 9 2.58 1.28 21.45
C TYR A 9 3.41 -0.01 21.36
N ASP A 10 2.81 -1.15 21.73
CA ASP A 10 3.45 -2.47 21.69
C ASP A 10 3.65 -2.97 20.23
N TRP A 11 4.73 -2.54 19.57
CA TRP A 11 5.07 -2.86 18.19
C TRP A 11 5.17 -4.36 17.89
N GLU A 12 5.63 -5.15 18.87
CA GLU A 12 5.64 -6.60 18.75
C GLU A 12 4.23 -7.17 18.65
N LYS A 13 3.28 -6.62 19.42
CA LYS A 13 1.89 -7.06 19.37
C LYS A 13 1.26 -6.68 18.03
N LEU A 14 1.48 -5.47 17.54
CA LEU A 14 0.98 -5.03 16.22
C LEU A 14 1.49 -5.93 15.08
N ARG A 15 2.78 -6.27 15.11
CA ARG A 15 3.42 -7.14 14.11
C ARG A 15 2.88 -8.56 14.14
N THR A 16 2.85 -9.18 15.32
CA THR A 16 2.52 -10.60 15.48
C THR A 16 1.01 -10.86 15.36
N TRP A 17 0.17 -10.00 15.94
CA TRP A 17 -1.27 -10.24 16.01
C TRP A 17 -2.06 -9.68 14.83
N TYR A 18 -1.51 -8.71 14.08
CA TYR A 18 -2.27 -8.06 13.00
C TYR A 18 -1.60 -8.20 11.63
N PHE A 19 -0.33 -7.82 11.47
CA PHE A 19 0.33 -7.85 10.16
C PHE A 19 0.56 -9.28 9.64
N VAL A 20 0.99 -10.21 10.50
CA VAL A 20 1.19 -11.62 10.09
C VAL A 20 -0.14 -12.28 9.66
N PRO A 21 -1.24 -12.19 10.43
CA PRO A 21 -2.54 -12.66 9.97
C PRO A 21 -3.02 -11.96 8.71
N ALA A 22 -2.89 -10.63 8.60
CA ALA A 22 -3.28 -9.90 7.40
C ALA A 22 -2.55 -10.41 6.14
N ALA A 23 -1.24 -10.66 6.24
CA ALA A 23 -0.46 -11.26 5.16
C ALA A 23 -0.98 -12.67 4.79
N ALA A 24 -1.33 -13.50 5.78
CA ALA A 24 -1.92 -14.81 5.53
C ALA A 24 -3.27 -14.71 4.80
N PHE A 25 -4.13 -13.76 5.19
CA PHE A 25 -5.40 -13.49 4.49
C PHE A 25 -5.19 -13.07 3.04
N PHE A 26 -4.19 -12.23 2.75
CA PHE A 26 -3.85 -11.85 1.37
C PHE A 26 -3.36 -13.05 0.53
N LEU A 27 -2.53 -13.92 1.10
CA LEU A 27 -2.10 -15.15 0.42
C LEU A 27 -3.28 -16.08 0.11
N LEU A 28 -4.20 -16.24 1.07
CA LEU A 28 -5.42 -17.03 0.87
C LEU A 28 -6.36 -16.38 -0.16
N SER A 29 -6.45 -15.04 -0.20
CA SER A 29 -7.19 -14.30 -1.21
C SER A 29 -6.68 -14.61 -2.62
N ILE A 30 -5.36 -14.51 -2.85
CA ILE A 30 -4.75 -14.81 -4.16
C ILE A 30 -5.03 -16.27 -4.55
N LYS A 31 -4.87 -17.21 -3.61
CA LYS A 31 -5.18 -18.63 -3.85
C LYS A 31 -6.65 -18.85 -4.21
N GLY A 32 -7.57 -18.14 -3.55
CA GLY A 32 -9.00 -18.22 -3.80
C GLY A 32 -9.42 -17.67 -5.17
N LEU A 33 -8.74 -16.62 -5.64
CA LEU A 33 -9.00 -15.99 -6.95
C LEU A 33 -8.58 -16.86 -8.15
N GLN A 34 -7.69 -17.83 -7.96
CA GLN A 34 -7.22 -18.72 -9.04
C GLN A 34 -8.30 -19.68 -9.55
N HIS A 35 -9.34 -19.96 -8.77
CA HIS A 35 -10.41 -20.88 -9.15
C HIS A 35 -11.77 -20.16 -9.17
N GLN A 36 -12.51 -20.29 -10.27
CA GLN A 36 -13.81 -19.60 -10.46
C GLN A 36 -14.81 -19.90 -9.34
N LYS A 37 -14.84 -21.14 -8.83
CA LYS A 37 -15.76 -21.56 -7.76
C LYS A 37 -15.45 -20.91 -6.40
N THR A 38 -14.20 -20.52 -6.16
CA THR A 38 -13.75 -19.92 -4.89
C THR A 38 -13.45 -18.43 -5.01
N SER A 39 -13.59 -17.83 -6.20
CA SER A 39 -13.22 -16.44 -6.48
C SER A 39 -13.94 -15.43 -5.57
N VAL A 40 -15.24 -15.64 -5.32
CA VAL A 40 -16.01 -14.78 -4.40
C VAL A 40 -15.45 -14.83 -2.99
N MET A 41 -15.13 -16.02 -2.49
CA MET A 41 -14.57 -16.20 -1.14
C MET A 41 -13.13 -15.66 -1.05
N GLY A 42 -12.34 -15.80 -2.13
CA GLY A 42 -11.02 -15.17 -2.25
C GLY A 42 -11.10 -13.66 -2.09
N ASN A 43 -12.00 -13.00 -2.83
CA ASN A 43 -12.17 -11.54 -2.72
C ASN A 43 -12.60 -11.09 -1.32
N VAL A 44 -13.50 -11.84 -0.66
CA VAL A 44 -13.92 -11.54 0.73
C VAL A 44 -12.73 -11.64 1.70
N LEU A 45 -11.90 -12.68 1.58
CA LEU A 45 -10.70 -12.82 2.39
C LEU A 45 -9.72 -11.65 2.17
N GLY A 46 -9.60 -11.17 0.93
CA GLY A 46 -8.81 -9.99 0.59
C GLY A 46 -9.34 -8.72 1.26
N MET A 47 -10.66 -8.49 1.23
CA MET A 47 -11.30 -7.36 1.92
C MET A 47 -11.06 -7.39 3.44
N ILE A 48 -11.18 -8.57 4.06
CA ILE A 48 -10.91 -8.76 5.49
C ILE A 48 -9.44 -8.46 5.79
N GLY A 49 -8.50 -9.00 4.99
CA GLY A 49 -7.07 -8.74 5.14
C GLY A 49 -6.72 -7.25 5.05
N MET A 50 -7.31 -6.53 4.08
CA MET A 50 -7.13 -5.09 3.93
C MET A 50 -7.71 -4.30 5.12
N ALA A 51 -8.88 -4.68 5.64
CA ALA A 51 -9.47 -4.04 6.81
C ALA A 51 -8.59 -4.20 8.06
N VAL A 52 -8.04 -5.39 8.29
CA VAL A 52 -7.11 -5.64 9.40
C VAL A 52 -5.83 -4.84 9.24
N ALA A 53 -5.27 -4.79 8.02
CA ALA A 53 -4.04 -4.03 7.74
C ALA A 53 -4.22 -2.52 7.98
N ILE A 54 -5.33 -1.94 7.52
CA ILE A 54 -5.64 -0.52 7.76
C ILE A 54 -5.86 -0.26 9.25
N GLY A 55 -6.59 -1.13 9.95
CA GLY A 55 -6.82 -1.00 11.39
C GLY A 55 -5.51 -1.03 12.18
N ALA A 56 -4.59 -1.93 11.83
CA ALA A 56 -3.27 -2.00 12.44
C ALA A 56 -2.41 -0.76 12.13
N ALA A 57 -2.48 -0.24 10.89
CA ALA A 57 -1.78 0.97 10.50
C ALA A 57 -2.30 2.20 11.28
N ILE A 58 -3.61 2.34 11.47
CA ILE A 58 -4.17 3.43 12.28
C ILE A 58 -3.74 3.30 13.75
N ALA A 59 -3.74 2.09 14.30
CA ALA A 59 -3.30 1.82 15.67
C ALA A 59 -1.79 2.09 15.89
N SER A 60 -1.00 2.10 14.82
CA SER A 60 0.44 2.42 14.88
C SER A 60 0.77 3.91 14.84
N VAL A 61 -0.23 4.77 14.67
CA VAL A 61 -0.03 6.22 14.49
C VAL A 61 -0.55 6.95 15.73
N SER A 62 0.19 7.97 16.18
CA SER A 62 -0.21 8.80 17.32
C SER A 62 -1.48 9.60 17.03
N ASP A 63 -2.26 9.92 18.08
CA ASP A 63 -3.59 10.55 17.96
C ASP A 63 -3.64 11.80 17.08
N VAL A 64 -2.55 12.58 17.03
CA VAL A 64 -2.47 13.81 16.22
C VAL A 64 -2.41 13.50 14.72
N LEU A 65 -1.77 12.41 14.32
CA LEU A 65 -1.64 12.01 12.91
C LEU A 65 -2.78 11.10 12.42
N VAL A 66 -3.58 10.51 13.33
CA VAL A 66 -4.74 9.68 12.95
C VAL A 66 -5.69 10.45 12.04
N TRP A 67 -5.94 11.73 12.34
CA TRP A 67 -6.77 12.59 11.48
C TRP A 67 -6.22 12.77 10.07
N ALA A 68 -4.90 12.92 9.92
CA ALA A 68 -4.27 13.04 8.61
C ALA A 68 -4.42 11.74 7.79
N VAL A 69 -4.29 10.58 8.43
CA VAL A 69 -4.49 9.27 7.80
C VAL A 69 -5.94 9.09 7.36
N VAL A 70 -6.90 9.41 8.23
CA VAL A 70 -8.34 9.30 7.93
C VAL A 70 -8.73 10.23 6.77
N VAL A 71 -8.23 11.47 6.77
CA VAL A 71 -8.45 12.44 5.69
C VAL A 71 -7.79 12.01 4.38
N GLY A 72 -6.74 11.19 4.40
CA GLY A 72 -6.18 10.58 3.20
C GLY A 72 -7.02 9.41 2.67
N ILE A 73 -7.41 8.49 3.56
CA ILE A 73 -8.11 7.24 3.20
C ILE A 73 -9.54 7.51 2.74
N VAL A 74 -10.30 8.35 3.45
CA VAL A 74 -11.74 8.52 3.20
C VAL A 74 -12.03 9.10 1.81
N PRO A 75 -11.44 10.24 1.39
CA PRO A 75 -11.66 10.78 0.05
C PRO A 75 -11.13 9.84 -1.03
N GLY A 76 -9.94 9.25 -0.84
CA GLY A 76 -9.37 8.30 -1.79
C GLY A 76 -10.25 7.07 -1.99
N GLY A 77 -10.78 6.51 -0.90
CA GLY A 77 -11.70 5.38 -0.92
C GLY A 77 -13.04 5.72 -1.60
N ILE A 78 -13.60 6.91 -1.32
CA ILE A 78 -14.84 7.37 -1.97
C ILE A 78 -14.63 7.55 -3.48
N ILE A 79 -13.56 8.25 -3.89
CA ILE A 79 -13.24 8.45 -5.31
C ILE A 79 -13.02 7.10 -6.01
N GLY A 80 -12.26 6.19 -5.38
CA GLY A 80 -12.02 4.85 -5.90
C GLY A 80 -13.31 4.05 -6.08
N LEU A 81 -14.22 4.08 -5.10
CA LEU A 81 -15.51 3.40 -5.17
C LEU A 81 -16.41 3.97 -6.26
N LEU A 82 -16.46 5.30 -6.39
CA LEU A 82 -17.25 5.98 -7.42
C LEU A 82 -16.73 5.63 -8.82
N LEU A 83 -15.41 5.66 -9.03
CA LEU A 83 -14.84 5.27 -10.32
C LEU A 83 -15.09 3.79 -10.62
N ALA A 84 -14.93 2.90 -9.65
CA ALA A 84 -15.12 1.45 -9.84
C ALA A 84 -16.57 1.07 -10.19
N THR A 85 -17.56 1.80 -9.64
CA THR A 85 -18.98 1.51 -9.87
C THR A 85 -19.54 2.11 -11.16
N ARG A 86 -18.87 3.11 -11.74
CA ARG A 86 -19.34 3.84 -12.93
C ARG A 86 -18.72 3.39 -14.25
N VAL A 87 -17.77 2.47 -14.23
CA VAL A 87 -17.03 2.00 -15.41
C VAL A 87 -17.81 0.93 -16.17
N ALA A 88 -17.82 1.03 -17.50
CA ALA A 88 -18.42 0.02 -18.37
C ALA A 88 -17.60 -1.30 -18.34
N MET A 89 -18.27 -2.44 -18.43
CA MET A 89 -17.62 -3.77 -18.46
C MET A 89 -16.61 -3.93 -19.61
N THR A 90 -16.69 -3.11 -20.66
CA THR A 90 -15.77 -3.11 -21.80
C THR A 90 -14.46 -2.37 -21.53
N SER A 91 -14.43 -1.44 -20.58
CA SER A 91 -13.26 -0.63 -20.23
C SER A 91 -12.59 -1.04 -18.92
N ILE A 92 -12.85 -2.28 -18.45
CA ILE A 92 -12.17 -2.88 -17.30
C ILE A 92 -10.63 -2.78 -17.42
N PRO A 93 -9.99 -3.07 -18.58
CA PRO A 93 -8.53 -2.99 -18.69
C PRO A 93 -7.96 -1.59 -18.41
N GLN A 94 -8.64 -0.54 -18.88
CA GLN A 94 -8.22 0.85 -18.67
C GLN A 94 -8.36 1.25 -17.20
N MET A 95 -9.47 0.87 -16.57
CA MET A 95 -9.72 1.21 -15.17
C MET A 95 -8.69 0.55 -14.24
N VAL A 96 -8.34 -0.72 -14.51
CA VAL A 96 -7.28 -1.42 -13.77
C VAL A 96 -5.92 -0.71 -13.96
N GLY A 97 -5.61 -0.28 -15.18
CA GLY A 97 -4.40 0.50 -15.46
C GLY A 97 -4.33 1.81 -14.68
N LEU A 98 -5.42 2.57 -14.64
CA LEU A 98 -5.51 3.82 -13.87
C LEU A 98 -5.32 3.57 -12.37
N LEU A 99 -5.96 2.56 -11.79
CA LEU A 99 -5.79 2.23 -10.37
C LEU A 99 -4.35 1.80 -10.04
N ASN A 100 -3.71 1.04 -10.94
CA ASN A 100 -2.31 0.64 -10.78
C ASN A 100 -1.35 1.86 -10.85
N SER A 101 -1.68 2.87 -11.66
CA SER A 101 -0.91 4.12 -11.70
C SER A 101 -0.93 4.85 -10.35
N PHE A 102 -2.09 4.96 -9.71
CA PHE A 102 -2.20 5.57 -8.38
C PHE A 102 -1.45 4.77 -7.31
N GLY A 103 -1.43 3.44 -7.40
CA GLY A 103 -0.61 2.58 -6.55
C GLY A 103 0.89 2.84 -6.73
N GLY A 104 1.36 2.99 -7.97
CA GLY A 104 2.74 3.35 -8.27
C GLY A 104 3.14 4.74 -7.75
N LEU A 105 2.25 5.73 -7.90
CA LEU A 105 2.45 7.07 -7.36
C LEU A 105 2.50 7.05 -5.82
N ALA A 106 1.62 6.29 -5.17
CA ALA A 106 1.62 6.12 -3.72
C ALA A 106 2.93 5.50 -3.22
N ALA A 107 3.46 4.48 -3.92
CA ALA A 107 4.76 3.90 -3.59
C ALA A 107 5.90 4.91 -3.74
N ALA A 108 5.92 5.70 -4.82
CA ALA A 108 6.93 6.72 -5.03
C ALA A 108 6.88 7.82 -3.95
N LEU A 109 5.69 8.31 -3.62
CA LEU A 109 5.49 9.31 -2.55
C LEU A 109 5.85 8.76 -1.17
N ALA A 110 5.51 7.50 -0.88
CA ALA A 110 5.89 6.86 0.37
C ALA A 110 7.41 6.76 0.51
N SER A 111 8.13 6.37 -0.55
CA SER A 111 9.59 6.34 -0.56
C SER A 111 10.22 7.74 -0.37
N LEU A 112 9.65 8.77 -1.00
CA LEU A 112 10.09 10.16 -0.77
C LEU A 112 9.83 10.63 0.67
N GLY A 113 8.70 10.25 1.26
CA GLY A 113 8.40 10.57 2.67
C GLY A 113 9.34 9.88 3.66
N VAL A 114 9.86 8.71 3.31
CA VAL A 114 10.92 8.03 4.09
C VAL A 114 12.27 8.71 3.89
N TYR A 115 12.57 9.17 2.67
CA TYR A 115 13.81 9.89 2.36
C TYR A 115 13.99 11.18 3.17
N GLU A 116 12.91 11.96 3.36
CA GLU A 116 12.97 13.22 4.13
C GLU A 116 13.22 13.02 5.62
N LYS A 117 12.99 11.81 6.14
CA LYS A 117 13.26 11.50 7.54
C LYS A 117 14.75 11.18 7.72
N ASN A 118 15.41 11.91 8.60
CA ASN A 118 16.82 11.69 8.95
C ASN A 118 16.97 10.38 9.75
N TYR A 119 17.14 9.26 9.04
CA TYR A 119 17.41 7.95 9.64
C TYR A 119 18.90 7.70 9.92
N GLU A 120 19.79 8.64 9.60
CA GLU A 120 21.25 8.52 9.80
C GLU A 120 21.63 8.10 11.23
N GLN A 121 20.91 8.58 12.24
CA GLN A 121 21.19 8.30 13.65
C GLN A 121 20.94 6.82 14.04
N TYR A 122 20.25 6.04 13.21
CA TYR A 122 19.79 4.69 13.55
C TYR A 122 20.58 3.57 12.90
N PHE A 123 21.46 3.90 11.94
CA PHE A 123 22.30 2.90 11.30
C PHE A 123 23.61 2.72 12.07
N GLN A 124 23.84 1.51 12.55
CA GLN A 124 25.04 1.12 13.29
C GLN A 124 26.24 0.89 12.35
N SER A 125 25.98 0.73 11.05
CA SER A 125 26.96 0.44 10.01
C SER A 125 26.72 1.30 8.78
N GLU A 126 27.81 1.73 8.13
CA GLU A 126 27.76 2.48 6.87
C GLU A 126 27.12 1.65 5.73
N LEU A 127 27.24 0.31 5.79
CA LEU A 127 26.59 -0.59 4.84
C LEU A 127 25.06 -0.51 4.95
N ASP A 128 24.51 -0.44 6.16
CA ASP A 128 23.07 -0.43 6.37
C ASP A 128 22.44 0.86 5.85
N PHE A 129 23.14 1.99 6.02
CA PHE A 129 22.72 3.27 5.46
C PHE A 129 22.73 3.26 3.93
N GLN A 130 23.78 2.71 3.30
CA GLN A 130 23.85 2.59 1.84
C GLN A 130 22.74 1.69 1.28
N VAL A 131 22.48 0.55 1.92
CA VAL A 131 21.40 -0.36 1.53
C VAL A 131 20.04 0.30 1.69
N HIS A 132 19.80 1.02 2.79
CA HIS A 132 18.56 1.73 3.02
C HIS A 132 18.29 2.80 1.94
N ASN A 133 19.28 3.64 1.64
CA ASN A 133 19.17 4.63 0.58
C ASN A 133 18.94 3.99 -0.79
N PHE A 134 19.62 2.88 -1.07
CA PHE A 134 19.41 2.13 -2.31
C PHE A 134 17.97 1.62 -2.45
N ILE A 135 17.39 1.09 -1.36
CA ILE A 135 15.98 0.63 -1.34
C ILE A 135 15.02 1.80 -1.59
N ILE A 136 15.27 2.97 -0.98
CA ILE A 136 14.47 4.18 -1.22
C ILE A 136 14.50 4.58 -2.69
N TYR A 137 15.69 4.66 -3.30
CA TYR A 137 15.83 5.03 -4.71
C TYR A 137 15.13 4.03 -5.63
N LEU A 138 15.24 2.72 -5.34
CA LEU A 138 14.50 1.69 -6.08
C LEU A 138 12.99 1.85 -5.93
N GLY A 139 12.50 2.16 -4.74
CA GLY A 139 11.07 2.41 -4.49
C GLY A 139 10.53 3.57 -5.31
N VAL A 140 11.24 4.70 -5.32
CA VAL A 140 10.89 5.87 -6.16
C VAL A 140 10.94 5.52 -7.64
N ALA A 141 11.99 4.82 -8.10
CA ALA A 141 12.15 4.46 -9.50
C ALA A 141 11.05 3.51 -9.99
N ILE A 142 10.80 2.41 -9.28
CA ILE A 142 9.77 1.42 -9.64
C ILE A 142 8.38 2.05 -9.59
N GLY A 143 8.09 2.85 -8.55
CA GLY A 143 6.82 3.56 -8.41
C GLY A 143 6.57 4.53 -9.57
N SER A 144 7.57 5.35 -9.92
CA SER A 144 7.47 6.33 -11.00
C SER A 144 7.35 5.68 -12.38
N ILE A 145 8.11 4.61 -12.64
CA ILE A 145 8.02 3.84 -13.89
C ILE A 145 6.64 3.20 -14.03
N THR A 146 6.10 2.64 -12.94
CA THR A 146 4.76 2.04 -12.93
C THR A 146 3.68 3.09 -13.21
N PHE A 147 3.77 4.25 -12.55
CA PHE A 147 2.87 5.37 -12.78
C PHE A 147 2.86 5.81 -14.24
N TRP A 148 4.04 6.10 -14.81
CA TRP A 148 4.12 6.54 -16.20
C TRP A 148 3.73 5.46 -17.20
N GLY A 149 4.19 4.22 -16.99
CA GLY A 149 3.86 3.09 -17.86
C GLY A 149 2.35 2.84 -17.90
N SER A 150 1.67 2.87 -16.76
CA SER A 150 0.23 2.71 -16.67
C SER A 150 -0.55 3.87 -17.31
N LEU A 151 -0.10 5.12 -17.17
CA LEU A 151 -0.74 6.27 -17.83
C LEU A 151 -0.63 6.19 -19.36
N VAL A 152 0.55 5.88 -19.89
CA VAL A 152 0.75 5.72 -21.34
C VAL A 152 -0.09 4.57 -21.88
N ALA A 153 -0.18 3.45 -21.16
CA ALA A 153 -1.04 2.33 -21.53
C ALA A 153 -2.53 2.70 -21.55
N CYS A 154 -3.01 3.43 -20.54
CA CYS A 154 -4.40 3.90 -20.50
C CYS A 154 -4.71 4.88 -21.63
N GLY A 155 -3.80 5.80 -21.93
CA GLY A 155 -3.96 6.77 -23.02
C GLY A 155 -4.09 6.09 -24.39
N LYS A 156 -3.41 4.95 -24.61
CA LYS A 156 -3.57 4.17 -25.85
C LYS A 156 -4.93 3.47 -25.94
N LEU A 157 -5.48 3.00 -24.82
CA LEU A 157 -6.76 2.27 -24.79
C LEU A 157 -7.98 3.20 -24.87
N GLN A 158 -7.87 4.46 -24.45
CA GLN A 158 -8.95 5.45 -24.56
C GLN A 158 -9.21 5.93 -25.99
N VAL A 159 -8.28 5.72 -26.91
CA VAL A 159 -8.33 6.20 -28.31
C VAL A 159 -8.99 5.18 -29.25
N CYS A 160 -9.38 4.00 -28.76
CA CYS A 160 -10.17 2.98 -29.48
C CYS A 160 -11.54 2.78 -28.81
#